data_AF-A0A2V9W5C3-F1
#
_entry.id   AF-A0A2V9W5C3-F1
#
_cell.length_a   1.000
_cell.length_b   1.000
_cell.length_c   1.000
_cell.angle_alpha   90.00
_cell.angle_beta   90.00
_cell.angle_gamma   90.00
#
_symmetry.space_group_name_H-M   'P 1'
#
loop_
_entity.id
_entity.type
_entity.pdbx_description
1 polymer ?
#
loop_
_entity_poly.entity_id
_entity_poly.type
_entity_poly.pdbx_seq_one_letter_code
_entity_poly.pdbx_strand_id
1 'polypeptide(L)'
;MLRILHFAAWVGTSIAVAELLGYLLHRLLHTGWIPWLSMSHMKHHMVLYGPLQKQRPSEEYLDATTGSVALGNIGLEWIVPSSMILTTVVVVLRLLRVSLFDQTVSIGTTLAWTFLMFSYLHDQMHVKNFWMERNSVLKAWFRGARKRHDIHHRVLNDPGLMDENFGIGFFLFDRLFGTLSSEQGPFNHPGYAAAMERFRYVETLQARWSVDHNQVGRNAS
;
A
#
# COMPACT_ATOMS: atom_id res chain seq x y z
N MET A 1 -13.26 -26.51 22.55
CA MET A 1 -12.07 -25.69 22.86
C MET A 1 -10.93 -25.91 21.85
N LEU A 2 -10.38 -27.12 21.69
CA LEU A 2 -9.28 -27.41 20.73
C LEU A 2 -9.53 -26.97 19.28
N ARG A 3 -10.74 -27.20 18.73
CA ARG A 3 -11.09 -26.77 17.36
C ARG A 3 -11.12 -25.24 17.20
N ILE A 4 -11.55 -24.52 18.25
CA ILE A 4 -11.59 -23.06 18.25
C ILE A 4 -10.16 -22.50 18.29
N LEU A 5 -9.30 -23.06 19.14
CA LEU A 5 -7.89 -22.67 19.20
C LEU A 5 -7.15 -22.98 17.90
N HIS A 6 -7.42 -24.13 17.27
CA HIS A 6 -6.86 -24.48 15.97
C HIS A 6 -7.27 -23.48 14.88
N PHE A 7 -8.56 -23.18 14.78
CA PHE A 7 -9.08 -22.17 13.84
C PHE A 7 -8.46 -20.80 14.10
N ALA A 8 -8.42 -20.35 15.37
CA ALA A 8 -7.82 -19.07 15.74
C ALA A 8 -6.32 -19.01 15.41
N ALA A 9 -5.59 -20.12 15.59
CA ALA A 9 -4.18 -20.20 15.21
C ALA A 9 -3.98 -20.04 13.70
N TRP A 10 -4.82 -20.67 12.87
CA TRP A 10 -4.78 -20.49 11.42
C TRP A 10 -5.09 -19.06 11.00
N VAL A 11 -6.11 -18.44 11.59
CA VAL A 11 -6.45 -17.03 11.34
C VAL A 11 -5.28 -16.13 11.72
N GLY A 12 -4.76 -16.24 12.95
CA GLY A 12 -3.66 -15.41 13.44
C GLY A 12 -2.38 -15.58 12.63
N THR A 13 -2.03 -16.82 12.26
CA THR A 13 -0.86 -17.11 11.42
C THR A 13 -1.05 -16.52 10.03
N SER A 14 -2.24 -16.62 9.44
CA SER A 14 -2.52 -16.09 8.11
C SER A 14 -2.45 -14.56 8.10
N ILE A 15 -2.95 -13.89 9.14
CA ILE A 15 -2.79 -12.45 9.32
C ILE A 15 -1.30 -12.07 9.41
N ALA A 16 -0.52 -12.76 10.24
CA ALA A 16 0.90 -12.46 10.40
C ALA A 16 1.70 -12.67 9.10
N VAL A 17 1.39 -13.74 8.36
CA VAL A 17 2.00 -14.02 7.05
C VAL A 17 1.57 -12.98 6.01
N ALA A 18 0.30 -12.59 5.97
CA ALA A 18 -0.21 -11.56 5.06
C ALA A 18 0.46 -10.19 5.32
N GLU A 19 0.60 -9.79 6.59
CA GLU A 19 1.31 -8.57 6.98
C GLU A 19 2.78 -8.64 6.57
N LEU A 20 3.48 -9.77 6.78
CA LEU A 20 4.89 -9.93 6.40
C LEU A 20 5.08 -9.83 4.88
N LEU A 21 4.31 -10.61 4.12
CA LEU A 21 4.45 -10.68 2.66
C LEU A 21 3.99 -9.36 2.02
N GLY A 22 2.93 -8.74 2.54
CA GLY A 22 2.48 -7.42 2.13
C GLY A 22 3.52 -6.34 2.44
N TYR A 23 4.17 -6.38 3.61
CA TYR A 23 5.28 -5.49 3.95
C TYR A 23 6.46 -5.63 2.97
N LEU A 24 6.87 -6.86 2.66
CA LEU A 24 7.97 -7.13 1.73
C LEU A 24 7.62 -6.69 0.30
N LEU A 25 6.40 -6.96 -0.16
CA LEU A 25 5.92 -6.50 -1.45
C LEU A 25 5.88 -4.97 -1.49
N HIS A 26 5.30 -4.32 -0.47
CA HIS A 26 5.25 -2.86 -0.40
C HIS A 26 6.65 -2.24 -0.51
N ARG A 27 7.62 -2.80 0.22
CA ARG A 27 9.02 -2.37 0.12
C ARG A 27 9.62 -2.59 -1.27
N LEU A 28 9.31 -3.72 -1.93
CA LEU A 28 9.73 -3.97 -3.32
C LEU A 28 9.18 -2.90 -4.27
N LEU A 29 7.91 -2.53 -4.14
CA LEU A 29 7.26 -1.53 -5.00
C LEU A 29 7.86 -0.13 -4.83
N HIS A 30 8.48 0.16 -3.68
CA HIS A 30 9.23 1.41 -3.44
C HIS A 30 10.64 1.43 -4.04
N THR A 31 11.18 0.30 -4.49
CA THR A 31 12.59 0.26 -4.95
C THR A 31 12.82 0.99 -6.27
N GLY A 32 11.83 1.00 -7.17
CA GLY A 32 11.99 1.42 -8.56
C GLY A 32 12.83 0.47 -9.41
N TRP A 33 13.19 -0.72 -8.91
CA TRP A 33 14.02 -1.68 -9.64
C TRP A 33 13.34 -2.22 -10.89
N ILE A 34 12.02 -2.40 -10.83
CA ILE A 34 11.20 -2.87 -11.94
C ILE A 34 10.11 -1.80 -12.16
N PRO A 35 10.26 -0.90 -13.15
CA PRO A 35 9.42 0.29 -13.28
C PRO A 35 7.91 0.02 -13.32
N TRP A 36 7.49 -1.07 -13.98
CA TRP A 36 6.07 -1.43 -14.05
C TRP A 36 5.51 -1.86 -12.69
N LEU A 37 6.31 -2.54 -11.86
CA LEU A 37 5.89 -2.92 -10.50
C LEU A 37 5.75 -1.68 -9.61
N SER A 38 6.60 -0.69 -9.79
CA SER A 38 6.53 0.54 -8.99
C SER A 38 5.53 1.56 -9.53
N MET A 39 4.88 1.34 -10.69
CA MET A 39 4.24 2.41 -11.46
C MET A 39 3.10 3.13 -10.71
N SER A 40 1.99 2.45 -10.45
CA SER A 40 0.83 3.10 -9.80
C SER A 40 1.16 3.44 -8.34
N HIS A 41 1.95 2.59 -7.69
CA HIS A 41 2.39 2.78 -6.32
C HIS A 41 3.21 4.07 -6.16
N MET A 42 4.16 4.31 -7.06
CA MET A 42 4.92 5.56 -7.04
C MET A 42 4.14 6.74 -7.61
N LYS A 43 3.11 6.55 -8.43
CA LYS A 43 2.14 7.61 -8.75
C LYS A 43 1.38 8.06 -7.52
N HIS A 44 0.93 7.12 -6.69
CA HIS A 44 0.32 7.38 -5.39
C HIS A 44 1.26 8.22 -4.51
N HIS A 45 2.53 7.80 -4.41
CA HIS A 45 3.53 8.43 -3.54
C HIS A 45 4.21 9.70 -4.08
N MET A 46 4.32 9.91 -5.38
CA MET A 46 5.05 11.08 -5.93
C MET A 46 4.11 12.16 -6.45
N VAL A 47 2.94 11.75 -6.96
CA VAL A 47 2.04 12.65 -7.68
C VAL A 47 0.82 13.01 -6.84
N LEU A 48 0.10 12.00 -6.33
CA LEU A 48 -1.19 12.22 -5.68
C LEU A 48 -1.03 12.64 -4.21
N TYR A 49 -0.19 11.92 -3.47
CA TYR A 49 0.01 12.08 -2.04
C TYR A 49 1.49 12.25 -1.68
N GLY A 50 2.27 12.85 -2.56
CA GLY A 50 3.70 13.00 -2.31
C GLY A 50 4.11 14.04 -1.28
N PRO A 51 5.44 14.23 -1.13
CA PRO A 51 6.03 15.08 -0.10
C PRO A 51 5.56 16.54 -0.12
N LEU A 52 5.18 17.06 -1.29
CA LEU A 52 4.72 18.44 -1.48
C LEU A 52 3.19 18.56 -1.55
N GLN A 53 2.47 17.43 -1.47
CA GLN A 53 1.03 17.35 -1.65
C GLN A 53 0.31 17.29 -0.30
N LYS A 54 -0.97 17.69 -0.33
CA LYS A 54 -1.87 17.45 0.81
C LYS A 54 -2.17 15.96 0.86
N GLN A 55 -1.87 15.32 2.00
CA GLN A 55 -2.15 13.90 2.23
C GLN A 55 -3.65 13.55 2.21
N ARG A 56 -4.50 14.57 2.40
CA ARG A 56 -5.97 14.48 2.41
C ARG A 56 -6.56 15.70 1.69
N PRO A 57 -6.58 15.71 0.34
CA PRO A 57 -7.07 16.87 -0.41
C PRO A 57 -8.60 17.02 -0.32
N SER A 58 -9.33 15.90 -0.30
CA SER A 58 -10.81 15.79 -0.42
C SER A 58 -11.40 14.73 0.52
N GLU A 59 -12.74 14.61 0.50
CA GLU A 59 -13.47 13.47 1.10
C GLU A 59 -13.48 12.24 0.17
N GLU A 60 -13.10 12.42 -1.09
CA GLU A 60 -12.91 11.33 -2.05
C GLU A 60 -11.44 10.91 -2.13
N TYR A 61 -11.21 9.62 -2.36
CA TYR A 61 -9.89 9.05 -2.59
C TYR A 61 -9.43 9.34 -4.03
N LEU A 62 -8.17 9.74 -4.19
CA LEU A 62 -7.53 9.92 -5.49
C LEU A 62 -6.90 8.60 -5.90
N ASP A 63 -7.49 7.94 -6.89
CA ASP A 63 -7.07 6.61 -7.32
C ASP A 63 -5.92 6.68 -8.33
N ALA A 64 -4.75 6.17 -7.93
CA ALA A 64 -3.56 6.09 -8.77
C ALA A 64 -3.75 5.17 -9.99
N THR A 65 -4.71 4.26 -9.96
CA THR A 65 -5.01 3.33 -11.05
C THR A 65 -5.95 3.90 -12.11
N THR A 66 -6.50 5.10 -11.90
CA THR A 66 -7.35 5.78 -12.90
C THR A 66 -6.64 5.83 -14.26
N GLY A 67 -7.31 5.30 -15.29
CA GLY A 67 -6.77 5.20 -16.65
C GLY A 67 -5.80 4.03 -16.90
N SER A 68 -5.68 3.10 -15.96
CA SER A 68 -4.84 1.89 -16.07
C SER A 68 -5.70 0.61 -15.95
N VAL A 69 -5.14 -0.53 -16.34
CA VAL A 69 -5.79 -1.83 -16.07
C VAL A 69 -5.68 -2.15 -14.58
N ALA A 70 -6.82 -2.31 -13.91
CA ALA A 70 -6.92 -2.52 -12.47
C ALA A 70 -8.19 -3.30 -12.10
N LEU A 71 -8.22 -3.88 -10.89
CA LEU A 71 -9.41 -4.45 -10.28
C LEU A 71 -9.85 -3.53 -9.13
N GLY A 72 -10.90 -2.74 -9.35
CA GLY A 72 -11.23 -1.65 -8.43
C GLY A 72 -10.08 -0.63 -8.44
N ASN A 73 -9.55 -0.32 -7.26
CA ASN A 73 -8.41 0.58 -7.06
C ASN A 73 -7.07 -0.16 -6.90
N ILE A 74 -7.01 -1.44 -7.27
CA ILE A 74 -5.82 -2.29 -7.15
C ILE A 74 -5.23 -2.51 -8.55
N GLY A 75 -4.06 -1.94 -8.81
CA GLY A 75 -3.40 -2.08 -10.11
C GLY A 75 -2.73 -3.44 -10.32
N LEU A 76 -2.38 -3.74 -11.57
CA LEU A 76 -1.76 -5.01 -11.94
C LEU A 76 -0.42 -5.25 -11.22
N GLU A 77 0.30 -4.20 -10.87
CA GLU A 77 1.53 -4.26 -10.09
C GLU A 77 1.36 -4.83 -8.68
N TRP A 78 0.13 -4.80 -8.14
CA TRP A 78 -0.20 -5.52 -6.91
C TRP A 78 -0.78 -6.90 -7.21
N ILE A 79 -1.69 -7.00 -8.18
CA ILE A 79 -2.42 -8.24 -8.49
C ILE A 79 -1.47 -9.35 -8.95
N VAL A 80 -0.56 -9.06 -9.89
CA VAL A 80 0.33 -10.07 -10.48
C VAL A 80 1.26 -10.67 -9.42
N PRO A 81 2.09 -9.89 -8.70
CA PRO A 81 2.98 -10.48 -7.69
C PRO A 81 2.19 -11.10 -6.52
N SER A 82 1.07 -10.51 -6.10
CA SER A 82 0.25 -11.11 -5.03
C SER A 82 -0.34 -12.45 -5.45
N SER A 83 -0.76 -12.59 -6.71
CA SER A 83 -1.25 -13.86 -7.26
C SER A 83 -0.15 -14.91 -7.30
N MET A 84 1.06 -14.54 -7.73
CA MET A 84 2.22 -15.44 -7.72
C MET A 84 2.57 -15.91 -6.30
N ILE A 85 2.58 -14.99 -5.32
CA ILE A 85 2.81 -15.30 -3.91
C ILE A 85 1.72 -16.25 -3.40
N LEU A 86 0.45 -15.94 -3.64
CA LEU A 86 -0.68 -16.75 -3.17
C LEU A 86 -0.66 -18.15 -3.79
N THR A 87 -0.41 -18.26 -5.10
CA THR A 87 -0.24 -19.56 -5.77
C THR A 87 0.89 -20.36 -5.12
N THR A 88 2.03 -19.74 -4.84
CA THR A 88 3.17 -20.39 -4.17
C THR A 88 2.76 -20.90 -2.79
N VAL A 89 2.07 -20.08 -1.99
CA VAL A 89 1.54 -20.51 -0.68
C VAL A 89 0.61 -21.69 -0.81
N VAL A 90 -0.34 -21.66 -1.75
CA VAL A 90 -1.26 -22.78 -2.00
C VAL A 90 -0.50 -24.05 -2.37
N VAL A 91 0.47 -23.97 -3.28
CA VAL A 91 1.30 -25.12 -3.67
C VAL A 91 2.06 -25.69 -2.46
N VAL A 92 2.68 -24.84 -1.64
CA VAL A 92 3.39 -25.27 -0.43
C VAL A 92 2.43 -25.97 0.55
N LEU A 93 1.27 -25.38 0.84
CA LEU A 93 0.28 -25.99 1.74
C LEU A 93 -0.21 -27.35 1.22
N ARG A 94 -0.37 -27.49 -0.11
CA ARG A 94 -0.73 -28.76 -0.76
C ARG A 94 0.37 -29.81 -0.62
N LEU A 95 1.62 -29.43 -0.85
CA LEU A 95 2.78 -30.33 -0.70
C LEU A 95 2.95 -30.80 0.75
N LEU A 96 2.69 -29.91 1.71
CA LEU A 96 2.69 -30.22 3.14
C LEU A 96 1.43 -30.99 3.59
N ARG A 97 0.52 -31.33 2.67
CA ARG A 97 -0.73 -32.07 2.92
C ARG A 97 -1.61 -31.41 3.98
N VAL A 98 -1.59 -30.08 4.05
CA VAL A 98 -2.48 -29.30 4.92
C VAL A 98 -3.94 -29.55 4.50
N SER A 99 -4.85 -29.66 5.47
CA SER A 99 -6.25 -29.97 5.18
C SER A 99 -6.91 -28.92 4.29
N LEU A 100 -7.90 -29.33 3.49
CA LEU A 100 -8.68 -28.41 2.66
C LEU A 100 -9.36 -27.31 3.47
N PHE A 101 -9.83 -27.65 4.66
CA PHE A 101 -10.45 -26.72 5.58
C PHE A 101 -9.45 -25.63 5.99
N ASP A 102 -8.26 -26.02 6.44
CA ASP A 102 -7.23 -25.07 6.92
C ASP A 102 -6.69 -24.19 5.77
N GLN A 103 -6.52 -24.76 4.58
CA GLN A 103 -6.19 -23.97 3.39
C GLN A 103 -7.26 -22.93 3.08
N THR A 104 -8.54 -23.30 3.19
CA THR A 104 -9.66 -22.38 2.95
C THR A 104 -9.68 -21.26 3.98
N VAL A 105 -9.48 -21.58 5.27
CA VAL A 105 -9.36 -20.58 6.33
C VAL A 105 -8.17 -19.66 6.08
N SER A 106 -7.03 -20.22 5.69
CA SER A 106 -5.81 -19.45 5.47
C SER A 106 -5.92 -18.51 4.28
N ILE A 107 -6.36 -19.00 3.12
CA ILE A 107 -6.54 -18.21 1.90
C ILE A 107 -7.63 -17.15 2.13
N GLY A 108 -8.77 -17.55 2.70
CA GLY A 108 -9.87 -16.63 2.98
C GLY A 108 -9.47 -15.50 3.94
N THR A 109 -8.75 -15.84 5.01
CA THR A 109 -8.22 -14.86 5.96
C THR A 109 -7.20 -13.94 5.29
N THR A 110 -6.27 -14.49 4.52
CA THR A 110 -5.23 -13.73 3.81
C THR A 110 -5.85 -12.72 2.84
N LEU A 111 -6.82 -13.14 2.03
CA LEU A 111 -7.50 -12.26 1.08
C LEU A 111 -8.30 -11.17 1.80
N ALA A 112 -9.09 -11.53 2.81
CA ALA A 112 -9.88 -10.57 3.58
C ALA A 112 -9.01 -9.55 4.31
N TRP A 113 -7.91 -10.01 4.92
CA TRP A 113 -6.96 -9.15 5.62
C TRP A 113 -6.20 -8.23 4.68
N THR A 114 -5.73 -8.76 3.55
CA THR A 114 -5.00 -7.97 2.54
C THR A 114 -5.91 -6.88 1.97
N PHE A 115 -7.16 -7.21 1.63
CA PHE A 115 -8.15 -6.22 1.21
C PHE A 115 -8.39 -5.16 2.29
N LEU A 116 -8.59 -5.59 3.54
CA LEU A 116 -8.82 -4.68 4.66
C LEU A 116 -7.66 -3.71 4.85
N MET A 117 -6.41 -4.18 4.83
CA MET A 117 -5.25 -3.38 5.20
C MET A 117 -4.67 -2.59 4.03
N PHE A 118 -4.42 -3.25 2.90
CA PHE A 118 -3.69 -2.66 1.77
C PHE A 118 -4.59 -1.96 0.74
N SER A 119 -5.91 -2.20 0.78
CA SER A 119 -6.89 -1.45 -0.02
C SER A 119 -7.72 -0.54 0.89
N TYR A 120 -8.72 -1.08 1.60
CA TYR A 120 -9.67 -0.27 2.34
C TYR A 120 -9.02 0.68 3.35
N LEU A 121 -8.25 0.17 4.31
CA LEU A 121 -7.67 1.02 5.35
C LEU A 121 -6.66 2.01 4.77
N HIS A 122 -5.81 1.57 3.85
CA HIS A 122 -4.83 2.39 3.16
C HIS A 122 -5.48 3.60 2.47
N ASP A 123 -6.51 3.39 1.65
CA ASP A 123 -7.22 4.48 0.95
C ASP A 123 -7.82 5.46 1.96
N GLN A 124 -8.45 4.92 3.01
CA GLN A 124 -9.11 5.72 4.02
C GLN A 124 -8.11 6.59 4.80
N MET A 125 -6.82 6.24 4.87
CA MET A 125 -5.80 7.12 5.47
C MET A 125 -5.67 8.46 4.74
N HIS A 126 -6.00 8.49 3.44
CA HIS A 126 -5.93 9.68 2.58
C HIS A 126 -7.25 10.44 2.43
N VAL A 127 -8.32 9.96 3.08
CA VAL A 127 -9.64 10.58 3.04
C VAL A 127 -9.90 11.41 4.31
N LYS A 128 -10.49 12.60 4.16
CA LYS A 128 -10.96 13.43 5.29
C LYS A 128 -12.16 12.80 5.99
N ASN A 129 -12.34 13.11 7.27
CA ASN A 129 -13.56 12.79 8.02
C ASN A 129 -13.92 11.29 8.11
N PHE A 130 -12.93 10.41 7.98
CA PHE A 130 -13.15 8.96 8.08
C PHE A 130 -13.69 8.57 9.46
N TRP A 131 -14.64 7.64 9.50
CA TRP A 131 -15.38 7.32 10.72
C TRP A 131 -14.48 6.84 11.87
N MET A 132 -13.37 6.13 11.60
CA MET A 132 -12.44 5.68 12.65
C MET A 132 -11.74 6.86 13.36
N GLU A 133 -11.62 8.03 12.74
CA GLU A 133 -11.08 9.23 13.40
C GLU A 133 -12.04 9.81 14.46
N ARG A 134 -13.32 9.44 14.36
CA ARG A 134 -14.41 9.87 15.25
C ARG A 134 -14.80 8.80 16.26
N ASN A 135 -14.49 7.53 16.00
CA ASN A 135 -14.81 6.41 16.86
C ASN A 135 -14.00 6.45 18.17
N SER A 136 -14.65 6.31 19.33
CA SER A 136 -14.00 6.42 20.64
C SER A 136 -12.97 5.32 20.94
N VAL A 137 -13.11 4.15 20.33
CA VAL A 137 -12.23 2.99 20.56
C VAL A 137 -11.04 3.00 19.60
N LEU A 138 -11.30 3.22 18.31
CA LEU A 138 -10.30 3.06 17.25
C LEU A 138 -9.50 4.33 16.96
N LYS A 139 -9.97 5.51 17.39
CA LYS A 139 -9.38 6.81 17.04
C LYS A 139 -7.90 6.93 17.38
N ALA A 140 -7.47 6.50 18.56
CA ALA A 140 -6.08 6.62 18.98
C ALA A 140 -5.16 5.77 18.09
N TRP A 141 -5.51 4.50 17.90
CA TRP A 141 -4.79 3.59 17.01
C TRP A 141 -4.75 4.13 15.58
N PHE A 142 -5.91 4.48 15.03
CA PHE A 142 -6.05 4.89 13.64
C PHE A 142 -5.28 6.18 13.34
N ARG A 143 -5.36 7.20 14.21
CA ARG A 143 -4.56 8.43 14.07
C ARG A 143 -3.06 8.15 14.18
N GLY A 144 -2.67 7.22 15.04
CA GLY A 144 -1.28 6.80 15.16
C GLY A 144 -0.76 6.10 13.91
N ALA A 145 -1.54 5.18 13.33
CA ALA A 145 -1.21 4.50 12.08
C ALA A 145 -1.15 5.49 10.92
N ARG A 146 -2.18 6.33 10.80
CA ARG A 146 -2.28 7.39 9.79
C ARG A 146 -1.13 8.40 9.86
N LYS A 147 -0.66 8.77 11.06
CA LYS A 147 0.53 9.63 11.21
C LYS A 147 1.80 8.97 10.66
N ARG A 148 2.00 7.67 10.90
CA ARG A 148 3.18 6.94 10.38
C ARG A 148 3.11 6.76 8.88
N HIS A 149 1.92 6.53 8.35
CA HIS A 149 1.67 6.53 6.90
C HIS A 149 1.94 7.91 6.28
N ASP A 150 1.58 9.01 6.94
CA ASP A 150 1.95 10.36 6.46
C ASP A 150 3.47 10.56 6.43
N ILE A 151 4.21 10.00 7.40
CA ILE A 151 5.68 10.03 7.41
C ILE A 151 6.22 9.23 6.22
N HIS A 152 5.70 8.02 5.99
CA HIS A 152 6.04 7.17 4.85
C HIS A 152 5.91 7.91 3.51
N HIS A 153 4.85 8.71 3.34
CA HIS A 153 4.61 9.51 2.12
C HIS A 153 5.53 10.74 1.95
N ARG A 154 6.18 11.19 3.02
CA ARG A 154 6.86 12.49 3.05
C ARG A 154 8.36 12.41 3.23
N VAL A 155 8.85 11.37 3.90
CA VAL A 155 10.26 11.22 4.21
C VAL A 155 10.95 10.47 3.08
N LEU A 156 11.99 11.10 2.54
CA LEU A 156 12.87 10.56 1.52
C LEU A 156 14.30 10.57 2.04
N ASN A 157 15.01 9.47 1.88
CA ASN A 157 16.46 9.44 2.06
C ASN A 157 17.19 10.12 0.88
N ASP A 158 18.50 10.36 1.02
CA ASP A 158 19.28 11.05 -0.02
C ASP A 158 19.26 10.35 -1.39
N PRO A 159 19.23 9.00 -1.48
CA PRO A 159 18.98 8.30 -2.74
C PRO A 159 17.60 8.52 -3.37
N GLY A 160 16.65 9.14 -2.67
CA GLY A 160 15.28 9.37 -3.14
C GLY A 160 14.33 8.19 -2.95
N LEU A 161 14.52 7.41 -1.88
CA LEU A 161 13.63 6.32 -1.47
C LEU A 161 12.82 6.70 -0.24
N MET A 162 11.57 6.24 -0.18
CA MET A 162 10.73 6.25 1.02
C MET A 162 10.97 4.94 1.78
N ASP A 163 11.92 4.93 2.70
CA ASP A 163 12.42 3.73 3.36
C ASP A 163 11.92 3.52 4.81
N GLU A 164 10.93 4.31 5.22
CA GLU A 164 10.33 4.27 6.54
C GLU A 164 8.85 3.87 6.49
N ASN A 165 8.36 3.15 7.51
CA ASN A 165 6.96 2.91 7.80
C ASN A 165 6.14 2.25 6.67
N PHE A 166 6.59 1.10 6.17
CA PHE A 166 5.88 0.33 5.13
C PHE A 166 4.61 -0.37 5.64
N GLY A 167 4.48 -0.61 6.94
CA GLY A 167 3.25 -1.10 7.53
C GLY A 167 2.10 -0.10 7.37
N ILE A 168 0.90 -0.58 7.06
CA ILE A 168 -0.27 0.29 6.92
C ILE A 168 -0.91 0.52 8.30
N GLY A 169 -1.62 -0.48 8.83
CA GLY A 169 -2.30 -0.40 10.13
C GLY A 169 -1.44 -0.86 11.31
N PHE A 170 -0.44 -1.70 11.06
CA PHE A 170 0.45 -2.28 12.07
C PHE A 170 1.91 -2.19 11.61
N PHE A 171 2.81 -1.98 12.57
CA PHE A 171 4.23 -1.64 12.32
C PHE A 171 5.18 -2.65 12.98
N LEU A 172 4.73 -3.90 13.16
CA LEU A 172 5.56 -4.95 13.75
C LEU A 172 6.77 -5.21 12.86
N PHE A 173 6.57 -5.38 11.56
CA PHE A 173 7.66 -5.65 10.62
C PHE A 173 8.56 -4.43 10.42
N ASP A 174 8.02 -3.21 10.46
CA ASP A 174 8.88 -2.01 10.51
C ASP A 174 9.81 -2.02 11.71
N ARG A 175 9.34 -2.44 12.88
CA ARG A 175 10.19 -2.58 14.07
C ARG A 175 11.24 -3.67 13.90
N LEU A 176 10.86 -4.82 13.34
CA LEU A 176 11.76 -5.97 13.16
C LEU A 176 12.85 -5.70 12.12
N PHE A 177 12.52 -4.96 11.05
CA PHE A 177 13.44 -4.66 9.95
C PHE A 177 14.09 -3.28 10.04
N GLY A 178 13.83 -2.53 11.12
CA GLY A 178 14.47 -1.24 11.37
C GLY A 178 13.99 -0.10 10.47
N THR A 179 12.76 -0.18 9.95
CA THR A 179 12.14 0.87 9.12
C THR A 179 11.09 1.68 9.88
N LEU A 180 10.92 1.48 11.19
CA LEU A 180 9.95 2.21 12.00
C LEU A 180 10.46 3.61 12.34
N SER A 181 9.69 4.64 11.94
CA SER A 181 9.94 6.03 12.28
C SER A 181 8.71 6.71 12.87
N SER A 182 8.90 7.57 13.87
CA SER A 182 7.83 8.40 14.44
C SER A 182 8.01 9.89 14.18
N GLU A 183 9.12 10.24 13.52
CA GLU A 183 9.56 11.61 13.32
C GLU A 183 9.56 11.94 11.83
N GLN A 184 9.13 13.16 11.51
CA GLN A 184 9.27 13.71 10.17
C GLN A 184 10.39 14.73 10.25
N GLY A 185 11.55 14.39 9.66
CA GLY A 185 12.67 15.32 9.56
C GLY A 185 12.35 16.54 8.68
N PRO A 186 13.29 17.50 8.58
CA PRO A 186 13.23 18.57 7.59
C PRO A 186 13.08 18.01 6.16
N PHE A 187 12.49 18.81 5.27
CA PHE A 187 12.31 18.39 3.88
C PHE A 187 13.66 18.15 3.19
N ASN A 188 13.87 16.93 2.69
CA ASN A 188 15.10 16.54 2.00
C ASN A 188 15.05 16.94 0.52
N HIS A 189 15.51 18.14 0.19
CA HIS A 189 15.55 18.62 -1.20
C HIS A 189 16.40 17.73 -2.13
N PRO A 190 17.64 17.32 -1.76
CA PRO A 190 18.41 16.36 -2.55
C PRO A 190 17.69 15.03 -2.79
N GLY A 191 17.14 14.44 -1.74
CA GLY A 191 16.39 13.18 -1.83
C GLY A 191 15.15 13.30 -2.73
N TYR A 192 14.43 14.42 -2.64
CA TYR A 192 13.31 14.69 -3.53
C TYR A 192 13.73 14.78 -4.99
N ALA A 193 14.80 15.52 -5.31
CA ALA A 193 15.32 15.59 -6.68
C ALA A 193 15.75 14.21 -7.21
N ALA A 194 16.41 13.41 -6.37
CA ALA A 194 16.79 12.04 -6.72
C ALA A 194 15.57 11.13 -6.97
N ALA A 195 14.51 11.28 -6.18
CA ALA A 195 13.26 10.55 -6.35
C ALA A 195 12.57 10.92 -7.68
N MET A 196 12.53 12.22 -8.03
CA MET A 196 11.95 12.68 -9.29
C MET A 196 12.67 12.10 -10.51
N GLU A 197 14.01 12.03 -10.50
CA GLU A 197 14.76 11.40 -11.59
C GLU A 197 14.52 9.88 -11.63
N ARG A 198 14.58 9.22 -10.47
CA ARG A 198 14.37 7.77 -10.35
C ARG A 198 13.00 7.34 -10.87
N PHE A 199 11.97 8.09 -10.53
CA PHE A 199 10.58 7.79 -10.84
C PHE A 199 10.02 8.66 -11.97
N ARG A 200 10.86 9.27 -12.81
CA ARG A 200 10.44 10.15 -13.92
C ARG A 200 9.40 9.53 -14.86
N TYR A 201 9.38 8.20 -14.96
CA TYR A 201 8.41 7.46 -15.77
C TYR A 201 6.96 7.60 -15.26
N VAL A 202 6.78 7.97 -13.99
CA VAL A 202 5.48 8.25 -13.37
C VAL A 202 4.87 9.55 -13.92
N GLU A 203 5.68 10.61 -14.08
CA GLU A 203 5.21 11.90 -14.60
C GLU A 203 4.85 11.86 -16.08
N THR A 204 5.57 11.06 -16.89
CA THR A 204 5.26 10.91 -18.32
C THR A 204 3.84 10.40 -18.59
N LEU A 205 3.20 9.72 -17.64
CA LEU A 205 1.79 9.31 -17.74
C LEU A 205 0.83 10.43 -17.33
N GLN A 206 1.17 11.26 -16.33
CA GLN A 206 0.37 12.44 -15.98
C GLN A 206 0.36 13.44 -17.14
N ALA A 207 1.49 13.64 -17.83
CA ALA A 207 1.55 14.47 -19.03
C ALA A 207 0.68 13.92 -20.17
N ARG A 208 0.68 12.60 -20.41
CA ARG A 208 -0.21 11.96 -21.40
C ARG A 208 -1.70 12.12 -21.04
N TRP A 209 -2.05 11.93 -19.77
CA TRP A 209 -3.42 12.05 -19.28
C TRP A 209 -3.95 13.50 -19.32
N SER A 210 -3.08 14.48 -19.05
CA SER A 210 -3.41 15.92 -19.13
C SER A 210 -3.66 16.38 -20.58
N VAL A 211 -3.03 15.73 -21.55
CA VAL A 211 -3.24 16.01 -22.98
C VAL A 211 -4.57 15.43 -23.46
N ASP A 212 -4.91 14.21 -23.07
CA ASP A 212 -6.14 13.54 -23.49
C ASP A 212 -7.41 14.22 -22.92
N HIS A 213 -7.40 14.64 -21.65
CA HIS A 213 -8.56 15.34 -21.08
C HIS A 213 -8.72 16.79 -21.55
N ASN A 214 -7.64 17.47 -21.95
CA ASN A 214 -7.73 18.78 -22.57
C ASN A 214 -8.18 18.74 -24.03
N GLN A 215 -8.05 17.59 -24.72
CA GLN A 215 -8.61 17.41 -26.07
C GLN A 215 -10.11 17.10 -26.04
N VAL A 216 -10.59 16.35 -25.05
CA VAL A 216 -12.05 16.09 -24.88
C VAL A 216 -12.81 17.38 -24.54
N GLY A 217 -12.20 18.32 -23.81
CA GLY A 217 -12.78 19.62 -23.50
C GLY A 217 -12.79 20.64 -24.66
N ARG A 218 -12.03 20.41 -25.75
CA ARG A 218 -11.99 21.30 -26.93
C ARG A 218 -12.85 20.83 -28.10
N ASN A 219 -13.31 19.57 -28.09
CA ASN A 219 -14.22 19.03 -29.09
C ASN A 219 -15.70 19.11 -28.66
N ALA A 220 -15.98 19.71 -27.51
CA ALA A 220 -17.32 19.93 -26.96
C ALA A 220 -17.70 21.43 -26.87
N SER A 221 -16.96 22.31 -27.56
CA SER A 221 -17.27 23.74 -27.68
C SER A 221 -17.64 24.11 -29.11
#